data_AF-A0A2A4NAH9-F1
#
_entry.id   AF-A0A2A4NAH9-F1
#
_cell.length_a   1.000
_cell.length_b   1.000
_cell.length_c   1.000
_cell.angle_alpha   90.00
_cell.angle_beta   90.00
_cell.angle_gamma   90.00
#
_symmetry.space_group_name_H-M   'P 1'
#
loop_
_entity.id
_entity.type
_entity.pdbx_description
1 polymer ?
#
loop_
_entity_poly.entity_id
_entity_poly.type
_entity_poly.pdbx_seq_one_letter_code
_entity_poly.pdbx_strand_id
1 'polypeptide(L)'
;MKEKEEIYQFLIELYNKGIQSKDPKVIREFLNNNSVELLKDEARFYLEILQLRAASFLLFGELNEAGDEYRKGYSSCSTSGKWVYGLNWALQFMAEFSFKRGKEKVQEAMNNGIVVLDQALIDLPFDKYRDFYYLCLSNVRAFMLLNSDRREEALRSYDDCRFTQVPIPEYNDKESLQILFAHFTKGIAVAIELKDYNLLMNLMKVISIDDQTLQSDGSLFRVFYETLVSAFDMRAEFITEFNAMFKIKETLENTTPHFAEFLSLIEEQDLDKLDLFFQKSYS
;
A
#
# COMPACT_ATOMS: atom_id res chain seq x y z
N MET A 1 22.60 8.97 -25.12
CA MET A 1 21.38 8.24 -25.48
C MET A 1 21.68 6.78 -25.82
N LYS A 2 22.27 6.43 -26.97
CA LYS A 2 22.51 5.01 -27.35
C LYS A 2 23.29 4.18 -26.31
N GLU A 3 24.37 4.71 -25.75
CA GLU A 3 25.15 4.02 -24.70
C GLU A 3 24.36 3.80 -23.40
N LYS A 4 23.53 4.77 -22.99
CA LYS A 4 22.69 4.65 -21.78
C LYS A 4 21.57 3.63 -21.98
N GLU A 5 20.99 3.58 -23.18
CA GLU A 5 20.02 2.56 -23.56
C GLU A 5 20.64 1.16 -23.54
N GLU A 6 21.87 1.00 -24.04
CA GLU A 6 22.60 -0.28 -23.99
C GLU A 6 22.85 -0.73 -22.54
N ILE A 7 23.29 0.18 -21.66
CA ILE A 7 23.45 -0.11 -20.22
C ILE A 7 22.11 -0.51 -19.58
N TYR A 8 21.05 0.26 -19.85
CA TYR A 8 19.72 0.00 -19.32
C TYR A 8 19.20 -1.38 -19.74
N GLN A 9 19.26 -1.71 -21.04
CA GLN A 9 18.81 -3.02 -21.55
C GLN A 9 19.62 -4.16 -20.95
N PHE A 10 20.94 -4.03 -20.87
CA PHE A 10 21.78 -5.04 -20.23
C PHE A 10 21.38 -5.29 -18.77
N LEU A 11 21.10 -4.23 -17.99
CA LEU A 11 20.67 -4.37 -16.60
C LEU A 11 19.28 -5.02 -16.47
N ILE A 12 18.35 -4.68 -17.37
CA ILE A 12 17.02 -5.32 -17.43
C ILE A 12 17.15 -6.81 -17.76
N GLU A 13 17.96 -7.18 -18.74
CA GLU A 13 18.21 -8.57 -19.11
C GLU A 13 18.83 -9.37 -17.96
N LEU A 14 19.80 -8.77 -17.26
CA LEU A 14 20.45 -9.41 -16.12
C LEU A 14 19.48 -9.63 -14.95
N TYR A 15 18.65 -8.63 -14.63
CA TYR A 15 17.56 -8.76 -13.66
C TYR A 15 16.58 -9.87 -14.05
N ASN A 16 16.05 -9.83 -15.28
CA ASN A 16 15.08 -10.81 -15.77
C ASN A 16 15.65 -12.24 -15.75
N LYS A 17 16.90 -12.41 -16.17
CA LYS A 17 17.60 -13.69 -16.08
C LYS A 17 17.69 -14.17 -14.63
N GLY A 18 18.06 -13.30 -13.69
CA GLY A 18 18.12 -13.63 -12.27
C GLY A 18 16.78 -14.09 -11.70
N ILE A 19 15.70 -13.33 -11.97
CA ILE A 19 14.35 -13.65 -11.49
C ILE A 19 13.81 -14.95 -12.12
N GLN A 20 13.94 -15.13 -13.43
CA GLN A 20 13.43 -16.30 -14.13
C GLN A 20 14.16 -17.59 -13.76
N SER A 21 15.50 -17.52 -13.66
CA SER A 21 16.32 -18.67 -13.25
C SER A 21 16.24 -18.94 -11.75
N LYS A 22 15.77 -17.98 -10.95
CA LYS A 22 15.82 -17.99 -9.48
C LYS A 22 17.23 -18.21 -8.96
N ASP A 23 18.26 -17.71 -9.67
CA ASP A 23 19.66 -17.85 -9.29
C ASP A 23 20.12 -16.66 -8.43
N PRO A 24 20.37 -16.86 -7.12
CA PRO A 24 20.84 -15.79 -6.24
C PRO A 24 22.14 -15.14 -6.70
N LYS A 25 23.02 -15.88 -7.38
CA LYS A 25 24.31 -15.34 -7.85
C LYS A 25 24.09 -14.31 -8.96
N VAL A 26 23.19 -14.59 -9.89
CA VAL A 26 22.84 -13.66 -10.98
C VAL A 26 22.14 -12.42 -10.42
N ILE A 27 21.25 -12.58 -9.45
CA ILE A 27 20.61 -11.43 -8.77
C ILE A 27 21.67 -10.59 -8.04
N ARG A 28 22.65 -11.22 -7.38
CA ARG A 28 23.77 -10.48 -6.75
C ARG A 28 24.68 -9.80 -7.76
N GLU A 29 24.90 -10.38 -8.93
CA GLU A 29 25.62 -9.73 -10.03
C GLU A 29 24.91 -8.45 -10.47
N PHE A 30 23.58 -8.51 -10.65
CA PHE A 30 22.75 -7.33 -10.92
C PHE A 30 22.87 -6.26 -9.82
N LEU A 31 22.74 -6.67 -8.55
CA LEU A 31 22.85 -5.77 -7.39
C LEU A 31 24.24 -5.14 -7.24
N ASN A 32 25.30 -5.81 -7.64
CA ASN A 32 26.68 -5.28 -7.54
C ASN A 32 27.13 -4.50 -8.78
N ASN A 33 26.27 -4.36 -9.79
CA ASN A 33 26.62 -3.67 -11.02
C ASN A 33 26.56 -2.14 -10.87
N ASN A 34 27.73 -1.51 -10.78
CA ASN A 34 27.86 -0.05 -10.60
C ASN A 34 27.54 0.77 -11.85
N SER A 35 27.29 0.16 -13.01
CA SER A 35 26.91 0.90 -14.23
C SER A 35 25.56 1.62 -14.09
N VAL A 36 24.74 1.25 -13.11
CA VAL A 36 23.50 1.96 -12.77
C VAL A 36 23.73 3.46 -12.52
N GLU A 37 24.85 3.85 -11.89
CA GLU A 37 25.15 5.25 -11.61
C GLU A 37 25.41 6.05 -12.89
N LEU A 38 25.77 5.38 -13.99
CA LEU A 38 25.89 6.02 -15.29
C LEU A 38 24.51 6.42 -15.82
N LEU A 39 23.41 5.84 -15.36
CA LEU A 39 22.06 6.18 -15.85
C LEU A 39 21.48 7.45 -15.21
N LYS A 40 22.14 8.05 -14.21
CA LYS A 40 21.59 9.13 -13.37
C LYS A 40 21.04 10.34 -14.13
N ASP A 41 21.65 10.69 -15.27
CA ASP A 41 21.20 11.80 -16.11
C ASP A 41 19.94 11.47 -16.93
N GLU A 42 19.57 10.19 -17.02
CA GLU A 42 18.37 9.68 -17.68
C GLU A 42 17.39 9.15 -16.62
N ALA A 43 16.69 10.08 -15.95
CA ALA A 43 15.86 9.80 -14.78
C ALA A 43 14.91 8.61 -14.94
N ARG A 44 14.30 8.44 -16.12
CA ARG A 44 13.42 7.29 -16.40
C ARG A 44 14.14 5.95 -16.19
N PHE A 45 15.30 5.77 -16.83
CA PHE A 45 16.07 4.52 -16.74
C PHE A 45 16.64 4.33 -15.34
N TYR A 46 17.16 5.41 -14.74
CA TYR A 46 17.75 5.33 -13.42
C TYR A 46 16.74 4.90 -12.36
N LEU A 47 15.57 5.55 -12.31
CA LEU A 47 14.55 5.26 -11.32
C LEU A 47 14.01 3.83 -11.44
N GLU A 48 13.78 3.36 -12.67
CA GLU A 48 13.31 1.99 -12.92
C GLU A 48 14.33 0.96 -12.43
N ILE A 49 15.61 1.10 -12.77
CA ILE A 49 16.65 0.17 -12.31
C ILE A 49 16.80 0.20 -10.78
N LEU A 50 16.74 1.37 -10.15
CA LEU A 50 16.80 1.47 -8.68
C LEU A 50 15.63 0.75 -8.01
N GLN A 51 14.42 0.85 -8.56
CA GLN A 51 13.25 0.11 -8.05
C GLN A 51 13.42 -1.41 -8.21
N LEU A 52 13.96 -1.88 -9.34
CA LEU A 52 14.26 -3.30 -9.54
C LEU A 52 15.36 -3.80 -8.60
N ARG A 53 16.37 -2.97 -8.31
CA ARG A 53 17.42 -3.28 -7.31
C ARG A 53 16.83 -3.35 -5.91
N ALA A 54 15.97 -2.41 -5.54
CA ALA A 54 15.28 -2.45 -4.25
C ALA A 54 14.44 -3.72 -4.10
N ALA A 55 13.63 -4.06 -5.11
CA ALA A 55 12.85 -5.30 -5.11
C ALA A 55 13.74 -6.56 -5.01
N SER A 56 14.91 -6.54 -5.66
CA SER A 56 15.89 -7.63 -5.59
C SER A 56 16.53 -7.76 -4.20
N PHE A 57 16.84 -6.65 -3.52
CA PHE A 57 17.30 -6.65 -2.14
C PHE A 57 16.25 -7.23 -1.18
N LEU A 58 14.96 -6.96 -1.40
CA LEU A 58 13.89 -7.57 -0.61
C LEU A 58 13.84 -9.09 -0.70
N LEU A 59 14.22 -9.69 -1.84
CA LEU A 59 14.31 -11.15 -1.98
C LEU A 59 15.32 -11.77 -1.00
N PHE A 60 16.28 -10.97 -0.51
CA PHE A 60 17.27 -11.37 0.49
C PHE A 60 16.95 -10.90 1.91
N GLY A 61 15.82 -10.22 2.13
CA GLY A 61 15.47 -9.64 3.43
C GLY A 61 16.28 -8.38 3.80
N GLU A 62 16.93 -7.76 2.80
CA GLU A 62 17.84 -6.61 2.92
C GLU A 62 17.07 -5.29 2.75
N LEU A 63 16.24 -4.98 3.75
CA LEU A 63 15.33 -3.82 3.73
C LEU A 63 16.04 -2.47 3.72
N ASN A 64 17.16 -2.36 4.42
CA ASN A 64 17.90 -1.10 4.51
C ASN A 64 18.53 -0.77 3.14
N GLU A 65 19.12 -1.78 2.51
CA GLU A 65 19.70 -1.69 1.18
C GLU A 65 18.62 -1.36 0.14
N ALA A 66 17.44 -1.99 0.24
CA ALA A 66 16.29 -1.62 -0.61
C ALA A 66 15.90 -0.15 -0.43
N GLY A 67 15.85 0.32 0.82
CA GLY A 67 15.56 1.72 1.13
C GLY A 67 16.63 2.69 0.61
N ASP A 68 17.90 2.30 0.63
CA ASP A 68 18.99 3.12 0.11
C ASP A 68 18.94 3.25 -1.42
N GLU A 69 18.51 2.23 -2.15
CA GLU A 69 18.27 2.33 -3.59
C GLU A 69 17.16 3.34 -3.91
N TYR A 70 16.05 3.33 -3.15
CA TYR A 70 15.01 4.37 -3.29
C TYR A 70 15.57 5.76 -2.94
N ARG A 71 16.33 5.88 -1.85
CA ARG A 71 16.92 7.16 -1.43
C ARG A 71 17.77 7.81 -2.54
N LYS A 72 18.57 7.01 -3.27
CA LYS A 72 19.37 7.49 -4.42
C LYS A 72 18.49 8.13 -5.49
N GLY A 73 17.36 7.48 -5.80
CA GLY A 73 16.44 7.90 -6.86
C GLY A 73 15.61 9.13 -6.51
N TYR A 74 15.33 9.38 -5.24
CA TYR A 74 14.38 10.41 -4.78
C TYR A 74 14.61 11.80 -5.41
N SER A 75 15.87 12.22 -5.51
CA SER A 75 16.26 13.52 -6.10
C SER A 75 16.04 13.61 -7.62
N SER A 76 15.96 12.46 -8.31
CA SER A 76 15.77 12.35 -9.75
C SER A 76 14.29 12.31 -10.15
N CYS A 77 13.38 12.18 -9.17
CA CYS A 77 11.95 12.18 -9.42
C CYS A 77 11.44 13.57 -9.86
N SER A 78 10.50 13.58 -10.81
CA SER A 78 9.74 14.79 -11.13
C SER A 78 8.93 15.26 -9.93
N THR A 79 8.60 16.55 -9.87
CA THR A 79 7.77 17.12 -8.80
C THR A 79 6.44 16.37 -8.64
N SER A 80 5.79 15.97 -9.74
CA SER A 80 4.53 15.24 -9.70
C SER A 80 4.68 13.75 -9.36
N GLY A 81 5.86 13.16 -9.55
CA GLY A 81 6.13 11.74 -9.32
C GLY A 81 6.72 11.41 -7.95
N LYS A 82 7.22 12.41 -7.21
CA LYS A 82 7.89 12.22 -5.91
C LYS A 82 7.03 11.52 -4.87
N TRP A 83 5.77 11.92 -4.73
CA TRP A 83 4.88 11.32 -3.74
C TRP A 83 4.61 9.83 -4.03
N VAL A 84 4.40 9.44 -5.29
CA VAL A 84 4.22 8.02 -5.68
C VAL A 84 5.50 7.23 -5.43
N TYR A 85 6.65 7.83 -5.74
CA TYR A 85 7.93 7.19 -5.50
C TYR A 85 8.19 6.99 -3.99
N GLY A 86 7.85 7.98 -3.16
CA GLY A 86 7.88 7.88 -1.70
C GLY A 86 6.91 6.84 -1.15
N LEU A 87 5.69 6.77 -1.69
CA LEU A 87 4.73 5.70 -1.35
C LEU A 87 5.31 4.31 -1.67
N ASN A 88 5.83 4.11 -2.88
CA ASN A 88 6.42 2.83 -3.29
C ASN A 88 7.61 2.45 -2.42
N TRP A 89 8.43 3.42 -2.02
CA TRP A 89 9.52 3.22 -1.07
C TRP A 89 8.98 2.77 0.29
N ALA A 90 8.01 3.49 0.86
CA ALA A 90 7.42 3.14 2.15
C ALA A 90 6.83 1.72 2.15
N LEU A 91 6.14 1.34 1.07
CA LEU A 91 5.53 0.01 0.92
C LEU A 91 6.56 -1.12 0.94
N GLN A 92 7.82 -0.89 0.58
CA GLN A 92 8.86 -1.94 0.68
C GLN A 92 9.02 -2.45 2.12
N PHE A 93 8.83 -1.58 3.11
CA PHE A 93 8.91 -1.96 4.52
C PHE A 93 7.81 -2.94 4.96
N MET A 94 6.71 -3.04 4.20
CA MET A 94 5.67 -4.05 4.43
C MET A 94 6.14 -5.47 4.10
N ALA A 95 7.26 -5.64 3.38
CA ALA A 95 7.85 -6.97 3.19
C ALA A 95 8.26 -7.63 4.51
N GLU A 96 8.45 -6.85 5.60
CA GLU A 96 8.75 -7.39 6.92
C GLU A 96 7.68 -8.37 7.44
N PHE A 97 6.41 -8.16 7.08
CA PHE A 97 5.34 -9.10 7.40
C PHE A 97 5.58 -10.50 6.81
N SER A 98 6.29 -10.58 5.67
CA SER A 98 6.60 -11.86 5.01
C SER A 98 7.86 -12.53 5.55
N PHE A 99 8.77 -11.79 6.21
CA PHE A 99 10.00 -12.35 6.76
C PHE A 99 9.82 -13.06 8.10
N LYS A 100 8.67 -12.86 8.77
CA LYS A 100 8.29 -13.52 10.03
C LYS A 100 9.37 -13.40 11.14
N ARG A 101 10.08 -12.25 11.20
CA ARG A 101 11.17 -12.00 12.17
C ARG A 101 10.72 -11.46 13.53
N GLY A 102 9.40 -11.40 13.77
CA GLY A 102 8.81 -10.96 15.04
C GLY A 102 8.27 -9.53 15.00
N LYS A 103 7.52 -9.18 16.05
CA LYS A 103 6.78 -7.92 16.16
C LYS A 103 7.72 -6.71 16.16
N GLU A 104 8.84 -6.78 16.87
CA GLU A 104 9.79 -5.67 16.99
C GLU A 104 10.36 -5.25 15.63
N LYS A 105 10.64 -6.23 14.76
CA LYS A 105 11.13 -5.96 13.40
C LYS A 105 10.05 -5.34 12.51
N VAL A 106 8.81 -5.81 12.62
CA VAL A 106 7.66 -5.17 11.95
C VAL A 106 7.55 -3.71 12.39
N GLN A 107 7.61 -3.43 13.69
CA GLN A 107 7.53 -2.06 14.22
C GLN A 107 8.67 -1.16 13.72
N GLU A 108 9.91 -1.66 13.71
CA GLU A 108 11.08 -0.95 13.19
C GLU A 108 10.87 -0.59 11.70
N ALA A 109 10.47 -1.57 10.89
CA ALA A 109 10.20 -1.38 9.46
C ALA A 109 9.06 -0.38 9.22
N MET A 110 7.94 -0.51 9.94
CA MET A 110 6.81 0.41 9.82
C MET A 110 7.20 1.85 10.18
N ASN A 111 7.99 2.05 11.24
CA ASN A 111 8.49 3.38 11.61
C ASN A 111 9.37 4.01 10.53
N ASN A 112 10.21 3.22 9.86
CA ASN A 112 10.99 3.71 8.72
C ASN A 112 10.08 4.11 7.55
N GLY A 113 9.04 3.32 7.25
CA GLY A 113 8.04 3.64 6.24
C GLY A 113 7.28 4.94 6.53
N ILE A 114 6.91 5.17 7.79
CA ILE A 114 6.20 6.40 8.23
C ILE A 114 7.02 7.65 7.92
N VAL A 115 8.34 7.64 8.18
CA VAL A 115 9.22 8.78 7.88
C VAL A 115 9.20 9.12 6.39
N VAL A 116 9.16 8.11 5.52
CA VAL A 116 9.07 8.31 4.07
C VAL A 116 7.69 8.85 3.67
N LEU A 117 6.61 8.36 4.28
CA LEU A 117 5.25 8.82 4.00
C LEU A 117 5.01 10.27 4.45
N ASP A 118 5.59 10.68 5.58
CA ASP A 118 5.54 12.08 6.04
C ASP A 118 6.14 13.02 4.98
N GLN A 119 7.23 12.62 4.33
CA GLN A 119 7.81 13.37 3.21
C GLN A 119 6.93 13.29 1.95
N ALA A 120 6.36 12.12 1.62
CA ALA A 120 5.49 11.96 0.47
C ALA A 120 4.21 12.84 0.56
N LEU A 121 3.67 13.04 1.77
CA LEU A 121 2.55 13.94 2.02
C LEU A 121 2.89 15.40 1.69
N ILE A 122 4.12 15.84 1.99
CA ILE A 122 4.63 17.17 1.65
C ILE A 122 4.78 17.31 0.12
N ASP A 123 5.22 16.24 -0.54
CA ASP A 123 5.48 16.21 -1.99
C ASP A 123 4.23 15.97 -2.86
N LEU A 124 3.03 15.98 -2.27
CA LEU A 124 1.78 15.83 -3.00
C LEU A 124 1.59 16.94 -4.05
N PRO A 125 1.20 16.59 -5.29
CA PRO A 125 0.93 17.56 -6.33
C PRO A 125 -0.33 18.37 -6.00
N PHE A 126 -0.38 19.60 -6.52
CA PHE A 126 -1.58 20.44 -6.45
C PHE A 126 -2.44 20.25 -7.70
N ASP A 127 -3.25 19.20 -7.71
CA ASP A 127 -4.19 18.90 -8.80
C ASP A 127 -5.57 18.49 -8.28
N LYS A 128 -6.49 18.17 -9.19
CA LYS A 128 -7.88 17.83 -8.88
C LYS A 128 -8.04 16.54 -8.07
N TYR A 129 -7.02 15.69 -8.02
CA TYR A 129 -7.05 14.40 -7.33
C TYR A 129 -6.27 14.42 -6.00
N ARG A 130 -5.72 15.58 -5.61
CA ARG A 130 -4.92 15.74 -4.39
C ARG A 130 -5.57 15.14 -3.14
N ASP A 131 -6.86 15.37 -2.95
CA ASP A 131 -7.59 14.87 -1.78
C ASP A 131 -7.60 13.32 -1.74
N PHE A 132 -7.69 12.66 -2.90
CA PHE A 132 -7.60 11.20 -3.01
C PHE A 132 -6.18 10.68 -2.78
N TYR A 133 -5.16 11.40 -3.28
CA TYR A 133 -3.76 11.05 -3.02
C TYR A 133 -3.40 11.20 -1.55
N TYR A 134 -3.92 12.25 -0.90
CA TYR A 134 -3.79 12.45 0.54
C TYR A 134 -4.42 11.29 1.31
N LEU A 135 -5.68 10.94 1.00
CA LEU A 135 -6.35 9.80 1.63
C LEU A 135 -5.58 8.48 1.43
N CYS A 136 -5.04 8.24 0.23
CA CYS A 136 -4.21 7.07 -0.03
C CYS A 136 -2.97 7.02 0.89
N LEU A 137 -2.22 8.13 0.99
CA LEU A 137 -1.05 8.19 1.86
C LEU A 137 -1.44 8.05 3.34
N SER A 138 -2.55 8.67 3.75
CA SER A 138 -3.10 8.53 5.11
C SER A 138 -3.50 7.11 5.44
N ASN A 139 -4.14 6.37 4.52
CA ASN A 139 -4.48 4.96 4.71
C ASN A 139 -3.24 4.11 4.99
N VAL A 140 -2.19 4.28 4.19
CA VAL A 140 -0.93 3.51 4.33
C VAL A 140 -0.21 3.92 5.61
N ARG A 141 -0.13 5.23 5.88
CA ARG A 141 0.53 5.79 7.06
C ARG A 141 -0.15 5.34 8.36
N ALA A 142 -1.47 5.43 8.42
CA ALA A 142 -2.26 4.99 9.56
C ALA A 142 -2.08 3.48 9.80
N PHE A 143 -2.05 2.68 8.74
CA PHE A 143 -1.81 1.24 8.86
C PHE A 143 -0.41 0.94 9.40
N MET A 144 0.63 1.65 8.93
CA MET A 144 1.97 1.51 9.48
C MET A 144 2.04 1.97 10.95
N LEU A 145 1.40 3.09 11.30
CA LEU A 145 1.33 3.58 12.69
C LEU A 145 0.67 2.58 13.63
N LEU A 146 -0.44 1.99 13.19
CA LEU A 146 -1.13 0.94 13.92
C LEU A 146 -0.21 -0.25 14.19
N ASN A 147 0.54 -0.69 13.18
CA ASN A 147 1.50 -1.80 13.29
C ASN A 147 2.81 -1.40 14.01
N SER A 148 2.98 -0.12 14.36
CA SER A 148 4.01 0.41 15.26
C SER A 148 3.47 0.70 16.68
N ASP A 149 2.30 0.16 17.05
CA ASP A 149 1.59 0.41 18.32
C ASP A 149 1.21 1.90 18.58
N ARG A 150 1.20 2.75 17.54
CA ARG A 150 0.90 4.20 17.63
C ARG A 150 -0.56 4.49 17.26
N ARG A 151 -1.50 3.89 18.00
CA ARG A 151 -2.95 3.87 17.69
C ARG A 151 -3.60 5.25 17.57
N GLU A 152 -3.34 6.17 18.50
CA GLU A 152 -3.91 7.52 18.45
C GLU A 152 -3.42 8.31 17.24
N GLU A 153 -2.14 8.17 16.90
CA GLU A 153 -1.55 8.83 15.73
C GLU A 153 -2.06 8.24 14.42
N ALA A 154 -2.41 6.95 14.41
CA ALA A 154 -3.07 6.31 13.28
C ALA A 154 -4.41 6.98 12.97
N LEU A 155 -5.24 7.27 13.98
CA LEU A 155 -6.50 8.01 13.79
C LEU A 155 -6.24 9.46 13.34
N ARG A 156 -5.28 10.15 13.95
CA ARG A 156 -4.93 11.53 13.57
C ARG A 156 -4.40 11.67 12.14
N SER A 157 -3.98 10.57 11.50
CA SER A 157 -3.60 10.59 10.08
C SER A 157 -4.76 10.98 9.15
N TYR A 158 -5.99 10.96 9.66
CA TYR A 158 -7.21 11.32 8.93
C TYR A 158 -7.75 12.72 9.26
N ASP A 159 -7.14 13.48 10.18
CA ASP A 159 -7.69 14.76 10.65
C ASP A 159 -7.92 15.77 9.52
N ASP A 160 -7.03 15.77 8.52
CA ASP A 160 -7.12 16.64 7.34
C ASP A 160 -7.71 15.94 6.10
N CYS A 161 -8.15 14.69 6.23
CA CYS A 161 -8.71 13.94 5.10
C CYS A 161 -10.10 14.45 4.73
N ARG A 162 -10.33 14.61 3.44
CA ARG A 162 -11.67 14.82 2.87
C ARG A 162 -12.22 13.51 2.33
N PHE A 163 -13.27 13.02 2.96
CA PHE A 163 -13.98 11.81 2.54
C PHE A 163 -15.02 12.11 1.46
N THR A 164 -14.50 12.55 0.31
CA THR A 164 -15.30 12.82 -0.89
C THR A 164 -15.48 11.52 -1.66
N GLN A 165 -16.70 11.27 -2.14
CA GLN A 165 -16.99 10.12 -3.01
C GLN A 165 -16.18 10.19 -4.30
N VAL A 166 -15.62 9.07 -4.74
CA VAL A 166 -14.98 8.96 -6.05
C VAL A 166 -16.05 9.16 -7.12
N PRO A 167 -15.88 10.11 -8.06
CA PRO A 167 -16.87 10.32 -9.09
C PRO A 167 -16.99 9.09 -10.01
N ILE A 168 -18.22 8.79 -10.45
CA ILE A 168 -18.54 7.60 -11.26
C ILE A 168 -17.63 7.45 -12.50
N PRO A 169 -17.29 8.52 -13.27
CA PRO A 169 -16.37 8.39 -14.41
C PRO A 169 -14.99 7.86 -14.00
N GLU A 170 -14.39 8.42 -12.96
CA GLU A 170 -13.10 7.96 -12.41
C GLU A 170 -13.18 6.60 -11.72
N TYR A 171 -14.33 6.24 -11.15
CA TYR A 171 -14.55 4.91 -10.58
C TYR A 171 -14.51 3.82 -11.67
N ASN A 172 -15.17 4.08 -12.81
CA ASN A 172 -15.28 3.16 -13.95
C ASN A 172 -14.04 3.12 -14.84
N ASP A 173 -13.19 4.15 -14.77
CA ASP A 173 -11.91 4.17 -15.47
C ASP A 173 -10.85 3.37 -14.69
N LYS A 174 -10.40 2.26 -15.27
CA LYS A 174 -9.44 1.35 -14.67
C LYS A 174 -8.07 1.97 -14.43
N GLU A 175 -7.72 3.06 -15.12
CA GLU A 175 -6.45 3.77 -14.95
C GLU A 175 -6.54 4.90 -13.91
N SER A 176 -7.74 5.45 -13.70
CA SER A 176 -7.94 6.55 -12.77
C SER A 176 -7.92 6.08 -11.32
N LEU A 177 -7.18 6.77 -10.46
CA LEU A 177 -7.13 6.53 -9.01
C LEU A 177 -6.72 5.11 -8.61
N GLN A 178 -6.04 4.34 -9.47
CA GLN A 178 -5.56 2.97 -9.15
C GLN A 178 -4.85 2.91 -7.79
N ILE A 179 -3.95 3.85 -7.52
CA ILE A 179 -3.17 3.89 -6.28
C ILE A 179 -4.08 4.04 -5.03
N LEU A 180 -5.16 4.81 -5.11
CA LEU A 180 -6.14 4.92 -4.03
C LEU A 180 -6.77 3.56 -3.73
N PHE A 181 -7.31 2.89 -4.77
CA PHE A 181 -8.00 1.62 -4.60
C PHE A 181 -7.06 0.49 -4.17
N ALA A 182 -5.83 0.46 -4.69
CA ALA A 182 -4.79 -0.48 -4.27
C ALA A 182 -4.49 -0.38 -2.76
N HIS A 183 -4.62 0.80 -2.16
CA HIS A 183 -4.26 0.97 -0.75
C HIS A 183 -5.42 1.32 0.16
N PHE A 184 -6.65 1.21 -0.36
CA PHE A 184 -7.86 1.53 0.38
C PHE A 184 -8.13 0.53 1.52
N THR A 185 -7.84 -0.75 1.28
CA THR A 185 -8.00 -1.84 2.25
C THR A 185 -7.19 -1.61 3.53
N LYS A 186 -6.07 -0.89 3.45
CA LYS A 186 -5.25 -0.52 4.61
C LYS A 186 -5.98 0.46 5.54
N GLY A 187 -6.77 1.39 4.98
CA GLY A 187 -7.63 2.28 5.76
C GLY A 187 -8.77 1.51 6.44
N ILE A 188 -9.41 0.59 5.71
CA ILE A 188 -10.44 -0.31 6.26
C ILE A 188 -9.87 -1.14 7.42
N ALA A 189 -8.66 -1.69 7.26
CA ALA A 189 -7.98 -2.45 8.30
C ALA A 189 -7.78 -1.62 9.59
N VAL A 190 -7.43 -0.34 9.45
CA VAL A 190 -7.30 0.59 10.58
C VAL A 190 -8.64 0.80 11.27
N ALA A 191 -9.70 1.09 10.51
CA ALA A 191 -11.03 1.32 11.07
C ALA A 191 -11.55 0.08 11.81
N ILE A 192 -11.34 -1.12 11.25
CA ILE A 192 -11.72 -2.40 11.88
C ILE A 192 -10.91 -2.66 13.15
N GLU A 193 -9.59 -2.53 13.11
CA GLU A 193 -8.75 -2.82 14.28
C GLU A 193 -9.05 -1.86 15.44
N LEU A 194 -9.30 -0.59 15.12
CA LEU A 194 -9.59 0.44 16.12
C LEU A 194 -11.08 0.53 16.48
N LYS A 195 -11.94 -0.25 15.81
CA LYS A 195 -13.39 -0.24 16.01
C LYS A 195 -13.99 1.16 15.83
N ASP A 196 -13.44 1.94 14.90
CA ASP A 196 -13.88 3.31 14.63
C ASP A 196 -14.99 3.32 13.58
N TYR A 197 -16.23 3.42 14.06
CA TYR A 197 -17.43 3.45 13.21
C TYR A 197 -17.40 4.62 12.21
N ASN A 198 -17.02 5.81 12.68
CA ASN A 198 -17.09 7.03 11.87
C ASN A 198 -16.07 6.96 10.74
N LEU A 199 -14.85 6.52 11.03
CA LEU A 199 -13.82 6.32 10.03
C LEU A 199 -14.27 5.26 9.01
N LEU A 200 -14.84 4.14 9.46
CA LEU A 200 -15.31 3.11 8.55
C LEU A 200 -16.40 3.62 7.60
N MET A 201 -17.42 4.31 8.12
CA MET A 201 -18.49 4.90 7.32
C MET A 201 -17.94 5.93 6.32
N ASN A 202 -17.02 6.78 6.77
CA ASN A 202 -16.36 7.78 5.94
C ASN A 202 -15.56 7.13 4.80
N LEU A 203 -14.85 6.03 5.06
CA LEU A 203 -14.13 5.27 4.05
C LEU A 203 -15.10 4.59 3.06
N MET A 204 -16.17 3.95 3.54
CA MET A 204 -17.17 3.33 2.67
C MET A 204 -17.83 4.36 1.75
N LYS A 205 -18.10 5.57 2.25
CA LYS A 205 -18.62 6.68 1.45
C LYS A 205 -17.73 7.03 0.25
N VAL A 206 -16.40 6.98 0.43
CA VAL A 206 -15.47 7.34 -0.65
C VAL A 206 -15.59 6.38 -1.84
N ILE A 207 -15.75 5.08 -1.58
CA ILE A 207 -15.77 4.03 -2.62
C ILE A 207 -17.17 3.48 -2.93
N SER A 208 -18.23 4.04 -2.36
CA SER A 208 -19.60 3.67 -2.73
C SER A 208 -19.94 4.21 -4.12
N ILE A 209 -20.67 3.42 -4.90
CA ILE A 209 -21.25 3.83 -6.19
C ILE A 209 -22.68 4.34 -6.01
N ASP A 210 -23.36 3.94 -4.94
CA ASP A 210 -24.77 4.26 -4.67
C ASP A 210 -24.95 4.85 -3.26
N ASP A 211 -25.48 6.07 -3.19
CA ASP A 211 -25.84 6.72 -1.93
C ASP A 211 -27.00 5.99 -1.22
N GLN A 212 -27.84 5.26 -1.96
CA GLN A 212 -28.96 4.50 -1.38
C GLN A 212 -28.47 3.32 -0.53
N THR A 213 -27.35 2.69 -0.90
CA THR A 213 -26.75 1.61 -0.09
C THR A 213 -26.28 2.14 1.26
N LEU A 214 -25.65 3.32 1.29
CA LEU A 214 -25.19 3.95 2.54
C LEU A 214 -26.33 4.49 3.42
N GLN A 215 -27.48 4.79 2.81
CA GLN A 215 -28.69 5.29 3.49
C GLN A 215 -29.73 4.18 3.76
N SER A 216 -29.42 2.93 3.41
CA SER A 216 -30.35 1.83 3.62
C SER A 216 -30.51 1.52 5.11
N ASP A 217 -31.72 1.12 5.53
CA ASP A 217 -32.03 0.66 6.91
C ASP A 217 -31.36 -0.70 7.26
N GLY A 218 -30.23 -1.03 6.63
CA GLY A 218 -29.48 -2.28 6.80
C GLY A 218 -28.51 -2.27 7.99
N SER A 219 -28.01 -3.45 8.37
CA SER A 219 -26.91 -3.54 9.34
C SER A 219 -25.62 -2.94 8.76
N LEU A 220 -24.71 -2.48 9.64
CA LEU A 220 -23.40 -1.96 9.23
C LEU A 220 -22.63 -2.97 8.37
N PHE A 221 -22.72 -4.26 8.72
CA PHE A 221 -22.10 -5.34 7.94
C PHE A 221 -22.66 -5.40 6.52
N ARG A 222 -23.98 -5.27 6.33
CA ARG A 222 -24.59 -5.29 5.00
C ARG A 222 -24.08 -4.14 4.13
N VAL A 223 -24.07 -2.91 4.68
CA VAL A 223 -23.54 -1.73 3.96
C VAL A 223 -22.08 -1.93 3.58
N PHE A 224 -21.29 -2.45 4.50
CA PHE A 224 -19.88 -2.77 4.28
C PHE A 224 -19.67 -3.83 3.20
N TYR A 225 -20.40 -4.93 3.27
CA TYR A 225 -20.30 -6.05 2.35
C TYR A 225 -20.69 -5.64 0.92
N GLU A 226 -21.82 -4.96 0.74
CA GLU A 226 -22.28 -4.49 -0.58
C GLU A 226 -21.29 -3.49 -1.20
N THR A 227 -20.72 -2.59 -0.39
CA THR A 227 -19.68 -1.65 -0.83
C THR A 227 -18.41 -2.39 -1.27
N LEU A 228 -17.95 -3.37 -0.49
CA LEU A 228 -16.76 -4.16 -0.80
C LEU A 228 -16.93 -4.99 -2.08
N VAL A 229 -18.06 -5.68 -2.24
CA VAL A 229 -18.34 -6.49 -3.45
C VAL A 229 -18.29 -5.61 -4.69
N SER A 230 -18.89 -4.42 -4.64
CA SER A 230 -18.84 -3.45 -5.73
C SER A 230 -17.42 -2.99 -6.06
N ALA A 231 -16.56 -2.82 -5.06
CA ALA A 231 -15.15 -2.49 -5.27
C ALA A 231 -14.36 -3.68 -5.86
N PHE A 232 -14.59 -4.90 -5.37
CA PHE A 232 -13.96 -6.10 -5.92
C PHE A 232 -14.31 -6.31 -7.39
N ASP A 233 -15.58 -6.15 -7.77
CA ASP A 233 -16.03 -6.39 -9.15
C ASP A 233 -15.46 -5.38 -10.14
N MET A 234 -15.25 -4.13 -9.70
CA MET A 234 -14.90 -3.02 -10.58
C MET A 234 -13.40 -2.70 -10.61
N ARG A 235 -12.64 -3.02 -9.55
CA ARG A 235 -11.27 -2.56 -9.33
C ARG A 235 -10.32 -3.73 -9.00
N ALA A 236 -9.57 -4.20 -10.00
CA ALA A 236 -8.69 -5.38 -9.88
C ALA A 236 -7.54 -5.19 -8.86
N GLU A 237 -7.05 -3.96 -8.74
CA GLU A 237 -6.01 -3.56 -7.78
C GLU A 237 -6.49 -3.64 -6.33
N PHE A 238 -7.78 -3.39 -6.09
CA PHE A 238 -8.39 -3.56 -4.77
C PHE A 238 -8.39 -5.05 -4.36
N ILE A 239 -8.78 -5.94 -5.28
CA ILE A 239 -8.74 -7.40 -5.04
C ILE A 239 -7.31 -7.87 -4.74
N THR A 240 -6.37 -7.42 -5.57
CA THR A 240 -4.96 -7.85 -5.50
C THR A 240 -4.36 -7.51 -4.14
N GLU A 241 -4.62 -6.30 -3.65
CA GLU A 241 -4.08 -5.81 -2.38
C GLU A 241 -4.84 -6.37 -1.18
N PHE A 242 -6.16 -6.60 -1.28
CA PHE A 242 -6.89 -7.35 -0.26
C PHE A 242 -6.34 -8.77 -0.09
N ASN A 243 -6.06 -9.46 -1.20
CA ASN A 243 -5.42 -10.78 -1.20
C ASN A 243 -4.00 -10.74 -0.63
N ALA A 244 -3.26 -9.64 -0.82
CA ALA A 244 -1.95 -9.46 -0.19
C ALA A 244 -2.07 -9.37 1.34
N MET A 245 -3.07 -8.65 1.85
CA MET A 245 -3.37 -8.60 3.30
C MET A 245 -3.74 -9.98 3.86
N PHE A 246 -4.52 -10.77 3.12
CA PHE A 246 -4.84 -12.14 3.48
C PHE A 246 -3.61 -13.03 3.65
N LYS A 247 -2.63 -12.92 2.75
CA LYS A 247 -1.39 -13.73 2.81
C LYS A 247 -0.56 -13.47 4.06
N ILE A 248 -0.72 -12.30 4.68
CA ILE A 248 0.00 -11.93 5.90
C ILE A 248 -0.86 -12.04 7.18
N LYS A 249 -2.09 -12.59 7.09
CA LYS A 249 -3.05 -12.70 8.20
C LYS A 249 -2.45 -13.27 9.49
N GLU A 250 -1.69 -14.35 9.42
CA GLU A 250 -1.03 -14.96 10.60
C GLU A 250 -0.08 -13.99 11.32
N THR A 251 0.59 -13.10 10.58
CA THR A 251 1.50 -12.12 11.19
C THR A 251 0.70 -10.95 11.80
N LEU A 252 -0.43 -10.61 11.18
CA LEU A 252 -1.35 -9.59 11.68
C LEU A 252 -1.99 -9.98 13.01
N GLU A 253 -2.13 -11.27 13.35
CA GLU A 253 -2.62 -11.70 14.67
C GLU A 253 -1.83 -11.10 15.84
N ASN A 254 -0.54 -10.79 15.63
CA ASN A 254 0.33 -10.22 16.66
C ASN A 254 0.31 -8.69 16.75
N THR A 255 -0.27 -8.01 15.76
CA THR A 255 -0.18 -6.55 15.59
C THR A 255 -1.55 -5.89 15.43
N THR A 256 -2.42 -6.50 14.62
CA THR A 256 -3.82 -6.09 14.37
C THR A 256 -4.76 -7.30 14.50
N PRO A 257 -4.96 -7.84 15.72
CA PRO A 257 -5.71 -9.08 15.94
C PRO A 257 -7.18 -9.03 15.53
N HIS A 258 -7.87 -7.89 15.69
CA HIS A 258 -9.28 -7.78 15.30
C HIS A 258 -9.43 -7.77 13.78
N PHE A 259 -8.49 -7.14 13.07
CA PHE A 259 -8.48 -7.21 11.62
C PHE A 259 -8.13 -8.63 11.12
N ALA A 260 -7.22 -9.34 11.80
CA ALA A 260 -6.93 -10.75 11.47
C ALA A 260 -8.14 -11.67 11.71
N GLU A 261 -8.90 -11.45 12.78
CA GLU A 261 -10.17 -12.14 13.04
C GLU A 261 -11.17 -11.87 11.91
N PHE A 262 -11.36 -10.59 11.53
CA PHE A 262 -12.21 -10.22 10.41
C PHE A 262 -11.82 -10.95 9.11
N LEU A 263 -10.52 -11.00 8.78
CA LEU A 263 -10.05 -11.75 7.61
C LEU A 263 -10.41 -13.24 7.70
N SER A 264 -10.22 -13.87 8.87
CA SER A 264 -10.59 -15.29 9.06
C SER A 264 -12.10 -15.52 8.85
N LEU A 265 -12.95 -14.62 9.33
CA LEU A 265 -14.39 -14.73 9.14
C LEU A 265 -14.82 -14.56 7.67
N ILE A 266 -14.14 -13.68 6.91
CA ILE A 266 -14.35 -13.56 5.45
C ILE A 266 -13.92 -14.84 4.73
N GLU A 267 -12.80 -15.45 5.12
CA GLU A 267 -12.31 -16.72 4.55
C GLU A 267 -13.29 -17.86 4.80
N GLU A 268 -13.89 -17.93 6.00
CA GLU A 268 -14.94 -18.89 6.35
C GLU A 268 -16.27 -18.65 5.60
N GLN A 269 -16.45 -17.48 5.00
CA GLN A 269 -17.72 -17.01 4.41
C GLN A 269 -18.90 -17.05 5.42
N ASP A 270 -18.60 -16.87 6.70
CA ASP A 270 -19.59 -16.95 7.78
C ASP A 270 -20.26 -15.58 8.00
N LEU A 271 -21.27 -15.28 7.18
CA LEU A 271 -21.97 -14.00 7.18
C LEU A 271 -22.65 -13.70 8.53
N ASP A 272 -23.13 -14.72 9.24
CA ASP A 272 -23.78 -14.56 10.55
C ASP A 272 -22.75 -14.14 11.62
N LYS A 273 -21.57 -14.78 11.64
CA LYS A 273 -20.48 -14.37 12.53
C LYS A 273 -19.92 -13.00 12.16
N LEU A 274 -19.87 -12.65 10.87
CA LEU A 274 -19.46 -11.31 10.44
C LEU A 274 -20.45 -10.26 10.92
N ASP A 275 -21.75 -10.48 10.79
CA ASP A 275 -22.75 -9.53 11.33
C ASP A 275 -22.60 -9.38 12.85
N LEU A 276 -22.41 -10.48 13.58
CA LEU A 276 -22.13 -10.45 15.02
C LEU A 276 -20.80 -9.74 15.36
N PHE A 277 -19.75 -9.91 14.56
CA PHE A 277 -18.47 -9.22 14.73
C PHE A 277 -18.65 -7.70 14.65
N PHE A 278 -19.40 -7.23 13.65
CA PHE A 278 -19.70 -5.81 13.49
C PHE A 278 -20.61 -5.29 14.60
N GLN A 279 -21.66 -6.03 14.98
CA GLN A 279 -22.53 -5.64 16.09
C GLN A 279 -21.74 -5.46 17.39
N LYS A 280 -20.83 -6.39 17.74
CA LYS A 280 -20.03 -6.30 18.97
C LYS A 280 -18.92 -5.25 18.92
N SER A 281 -18.40 -4.96 17.73
CA SER A 281 -17.28 -4.04 17.56
C SER A 281 -17.73 -2.59 17.57
N TYR A 282 -18.94 -2.31 17.12
CA TYR A 282 -19.43 -0.94 16.91
C TYR A 282 -20.73 -0.60 17.67
N SER A 283 -21.13 -1.42 18.64
CA SER A 283 -22.23 -1.17 19.59
C SER A 283 -21.86 -0.20 20.71
#